data_AF-A0A852NPE9-F1
#
_entry.id   AF-A0A852NPE9-F1
#
_cell.length_a   1.000
_cell.length_b   1.000
_cell.length_c   1.000
_cell.angle_alpha   90.00
_cell.angle_beta   90.00
_cell.angle_gamma   90.00
#
_symmetry.space_group_name_H-M   'P 1'
#
loop_
_entity.id
_entity.type
_entity.pdbx_description
1 polymer ?
#
loop_
_entity_poly.entity_id
_entity_poly.type
_entity_poly.pdbx_seq_one_letter_code
_entity_poly.pdbx_strand_id
1 'polypeptide(L)'
;SSPYCFGSGETNAPNKVCALSSVEPKDVRPKQKYLTSSPNLYFFTSDKKPERAVIQPPVPKSFPLSERGKVAVSKIVDYLRHTTSRGSEDSALEELCNMLDPEQKDISMDLETYHAVMGEWIEDRKRKWEDGATEESSASTEDLDFHVPKNHFEAKKTHVRMNVTSGSLEALGGDVSKGDMETSDLITCVADLQYNNQKLQEENNKLKLTLEAVDETNNKLLADNEHLRQQIKSIQHSVLKDKSLEEELEEARNNLNLSEEKREQILWQNKQLEKENQSLNIKVTSLQEEIIRNSVDTDGLQEKILELSKNAAQLQIQAHIYESTVADKEASLTQKEQDIKELKLTIVECSSIIETLRAEKNKLLENIQHMQQELISNGLSFPLLCKFNSNIPDGMNSLHCELELAQSSEMIKTEWTSLDETLDREVLLLLQGPEYAGEKFRTIMQNLVSGRASMK
;
A
#
# COMPACT_ATOMS: atom_id res chain seq x y z
N SER A 1 -13.09 -29.68 -42.76
CA SER A 1 -13.49 -30.41 -41.53
C SER A 1 -14.47 -29.57 -40.73
N SER A 2 -15.77 -29.80 -40.92
CA SER A 2 -16.73 -29.77 -39.81
C SER A 2 -16.58 -31.13 -39.07
N PRO A 3 -16.95 -31.31 -37.78
CA PRO A 3 -18.37 -31.28 -37.42
C PRO A 3 -18.77 -30.80 -36.01
N TYR A 4 -19.96 -30.20 -35.94
CA TYR A 4 -21.13 -30.52 -35.08
C TYR A 4 -20.97 -30.64 -33.53
N CYS A 5 -21.96 -30.36 -32.66
CA CYS A 5 -23.27 -29.69 -32.68
C CYS A 5 -23.92 -29.86 -31.28
N PHE A 6 -25.07 -29.18 -31.10
CA PHE A 6 -26.20 -29.39 -30.16
C PHE A 6 -26.11 -28.72 -28.79
N GLY A 7 -27.15 -28.06 -28.27
CA GLY A 7 -28.54 -27.81 -28.71
C GLY A 7 -29.25 -27.04 -27.57
N SER A 8 -29.97 -25.94 -27.86
CA SER A 8 -31.44 -25.83 -28.00
C SER A 8 -32.25 -25.82 -26.69
N GLY A 9 -33.09 -24.79 -26.53
CA GLY A 9 -34.11 -24.72 -25.49
C GLY A 9 -34.87 -23.38 -25.46
N GLU A 10 -35.69 -23.10 -26.47
CA GLU A 10 -36.77 -22.10 -26.41
C GLU A 10 -37.92 -22.60 -25.51
N THR A 11 -38.52 -21.72 -24.72
CA THR A 11 -39.96 -21.81 -24.38
C THR A 11 -40.57 -20.41 -24.20
N ASN A 12 -41.74 -20.25 -24.81
CA ASN A 12 -42.59 -19.06 -24.89
C ASN A 12 -43.43 -18.82 -23.60
N ALA A 13 -43.62 -17.54 -23.24
CA ALA A 13 -44.85 -16.78 -22.85
C ALA A 13 -45.96 -17.44 -21.97
N PRO A 14 -46.80 -16.69 -21.18
CA PRO A 14 -47.38 -15.39 -21.55
C PRO A 14 -47.72 -14.34 -20.45
N ASN A 15 -48.01 -13.13 -20.96
CA ASN A 15 -48.85 -12.02 -20.45
C ASN A 15 -49.59 -12.15 -19.11
N LYS A 16 -49.51 -11.09 -18.29
CA LYS A 16 -50.68 -10.57 -17.53
C LYS A 16 -50.61 -9.06 -17.22
N VAL A 17 -51.54 -8.38 -17.90
CA VAL A 17 -52.28 -7.11 -17.70
C VAL A 17 -52.11 -6.29 -16.41
N CYS A 18 -52.09 -4.97 -16.65
CA CYS A 18 -52.31 -3.77 -15.86
C CYS A 18 -53.19 -3.84 -14.59
N ALA A 19 -52.85 -2.99 -13.62
CA ALA A 19 -53.83 -2.24 -12.82
C ALA A 19 -53.30 -0.82 -12.52
N LEU A 20 -54.07 0.17 -12.97
CA LEU A 20 -54.00 1.58 -12.63
C LEU A 20 -54.50 1.81 -11.19
N SER A 21 -53.88 2.76 -10.47
CA SER A 21 -54.65 3.72 -9.66
C SER A 21 -53.78 4.93 -9.30
N SER A 22 -54.08 6.07 -9.94
CA SER A 22 -53.73 7.41 -9.48
C SER A 22 -54.57 7.78 -8.27
N VAL A 23 -53.97 8.38 -7.23
CA VAL A 23 -54.56 9.51 -6.46
C VAL A 23 -53.40 10.35 -5.90
N GLU A 24 -53.33 11.58 -6.39
CA GLU A 24 -52.50 12.73 -5.99
C GLU A 24 -53.20 13.51 -4.83
N PRO A 25 -52.76 14.71 -4.38
CA PRO A 25 -51.50 15.09 -3.72
C PRO A 25 -51.77 15.88 -2.42
N LYS A 26 -50.78 16.10 -1.53
CA LYS A 26 -50.75 17.32 -0.71
C LYS A 26 -49.33 17.86 -0.49
N ASP A 27 -49.26 19.12 -0.87
CA ASP A 27 -48.25 20.16 -0.86
C ASP A 27 -47.53 20.42 0.48
N VAL A 28 -46.51 21.28 0.39
CA VAL A 28 -45.83 22.12 1.39
C VAL A 28 -44.38 21.73 1.70
N ARG A 29 -43.46 22.41 0.99
CA ARG A 29 -42.16 22.85 1.53
C ARG A 29 -42.34 24.16 2.29
N PRO A 30 -41.53 24.43 3.34
CA PRO A 30 -40.38 25.33 3.08
C PRO A 30 -39.07 25.01 3.85
N LYS A 31 -37.99 25.18 3.09
CA LYS A 31 -36.62 25.65 3.38
C LYS A 31 -35.98 25.57 4.80
N GLN A 32 -34.75 25.05 4.75
CA GLN A 32 -33.49 25.48 5.40
C GLN A 32 -33.33 25.28 6.92
N LYS A 33 -32.29 24.53 7.32
CA LYS A 33 -30.96 25.06 7.70
C LYS A 33 -29.99 23.91 8.02
N TYR A 34 -28.74 24.12 7.64
CA TYR A 34 -27.59 23.23 7.87
C TYR A 34 -27.09 23.29 9.33
N LEU A 35 -26.28 22.27 9.66
CA LEU A 35 -25.35 22.12 10.79
C LEU A 35 -25.92 21.42 12.04
N THR A 36 -25.44 20.18 12.29
CA THR A 36 -24.62 19.74 13.45
C THR A 36 -24.19 18.28 13.18
N SER A 37 -22.91 17.98 12.96
CA SER A 37 -21.94 17.53 13.97
C SER A 37 -22.38 16.31 14.79
N SER A 38 -21.96 15.11 14.39
CA SER A 38 -21.06 14.21 15.16
C SER A 38 -21.24 12.71 14.80
N PRO A 39 -20.15 11.92 14.83
CA PRO A 39 -20.12 10.53 14.36
C PRO A 39 -20.17 9.51 15.51
N ASN A 40 -20.68 8.31 15.20
CA ASN A 40 -20.24 6.97 15.65
C ASN A 40 -21.42 6.02 15.89
N LEU A 41 -21.44 4.93 15.12
CA LEU A 41 -21.81 3.55 15.48
C LEU A 41 -21.63 2.73 14.17
N TYR A 42 -20.93 1.61 14.11
CA TYR A 42 -21.38 0.26 14.50
C TYR A 42 -20.17 -0.72 14.52
N PHE A 43 -20.03 -1.53 15.58
CA PHE A 43 -20.20 -3.01 15.65
C PHE A 43 -19.27 -3.87 14.75
N PHE A 44 -18.34 -4.65 15.37
CA PHE A 44 -18.34 -6.13 15.53
C PHE A 44 -18.15 -6.90 14.19
N THR A 45 -17.21 -7.85 13.99
CA THR A 45 -16.94 -9.10 14.72
C THR A 45 -15.69 -9.82 14.15
N SER A 46 -15.10 -10.72 14.97
CA SER A 46 -14.53 -12.05 14.60
C SER A 46 -13.31 -12.12 13.66
N ASP A 47 -12.35 -13.05 13.79
CA ASP A 47 -12.22 -14.28 14.55
C ASP A 47 -10.72 -14.55 14.82
N LYS A 48 -10.41 -15.11 15.98
CA LYS A 48 -9.10 -15.72 16.26
C LYS A 48 -9.13 -17.20 15.88
N LYS A 49 -8.11 -17.66 15.15
CA LYS A 49 -7.66 -19.06 15.16
C LYS A 49 -6.13 -19.08 15.31
N PRO A 50 -5.54 -19.96 16.14
CA PRO A 50 -4.13 -19.90 16.49
C PRO A 50 -3.31 -20.77 15.54
N GLU A 51 -2.22 -20.21 15.01
CA GLU A 51 -1.23 -20.98 14.26
C GLU A 51 0.15 -20.88 14.95
N ARG A 52 0.76 -22.06 15.06
CA ARG A 52 2.02 -22.45 15.72
C ARG A 52 3.07 -21.35 15.92
N ALA A 53 3.51 -21.24 17.17
CA ALA A 53 4.74 -20.58 17.56
C ALA A 53 5.96 -21.23 16.89
N VAL A 54 6.59 -20.47 15.98
CA VAL A 54 8.02 -20.58 15.70
C VAL A 54 8.67 -19.43 16.46
N ILE A 55 9.41 -19.76 17.51
CA ILE A 55 10.23 -18.81 18.25
C ILE A 55 11.38 -18.41 17.31
N GLN A 56 11.25 -17.26 16.65
CA GLN A 56 12.38 -16.53 16.12
C GLN A 56 12.86 -15.53 17.18
N PRO A 57 14.18 -15.35 17.38
CA PRO A 57 14.69 -14.29 18.23
C PRO A 57 14.26 -12.92 17.65
N PRO A 58 13.87 -11.93 18.48
CA PRO A 58 13.44 -10.66 17.95
C PRO A 58 14.64 -9.92 17.36
N VAL A 59 14.56 -9.65 16.06
CA VAL A 59 15.37 -8.62 15.39
C VAL A 59 15.21 -7.31 16.19
N PRO A 60 16.29 -6.58 16.53
CA PRO A 60 16.17 -5.31 17.24
C PRO A 60 15.30 -4.36 16.40
N LYS A 61 14.12 -4.04 16.91
CA LYS A 61 13.30 -2.97 16.34
C LYS A 61 14.09 -1.68 16.53
N SER A 62 14.57 -1.14 15.41
CA SER A 62 15.16 0.19 15.37
C SER A 62 14.18 1.19 16.00
N PHE A 63 14.73 2.00 16.89
CA PHE A 63 14.00 2.94 17.72
C PHE A 63 13.17 3.93 16.89
N PRO A 64 11.90 4.20 17.25
CA PRO A 64 11.23 5.41 16.81
C PRO A 64 11.95 6.59 17.45
N LEU A 65 12.61 7.42 16.62
CA LEU A 65 13.15 8.71 17.05
C LEU A 65 11.99 9.59 17.53
N SER A 66 11.77 9.65 18.83
CA SER A 66 10.97 10.70 19.45
C SER A 66 11.65 11.14 20.74
N GLU A 67 11.92 12.44 20.78
CA GLU A 67 12.74 13.21 21.72
C GLU A 67 14.25 12.96 21.62
N ARG A 68 14.92 13.97 21.05
CA ARG A 68 16.34 14.02 20.73
C ARG A 68 17.18 13.95 22.01
N GLY A 69 17.49 12.73 22.45
CA GLY A 69 18.60 12.43 23.37
C GLY A 69 18.26 12.08 24.82
N LYS A 70 16.99 11.81 25.20
CA LYS A 70 16.62 11.43 26.57
C LYS A 70 15.78 10.16 26.64
N VAL A 71 16.10 9.26 27.56
CA VAL A 71 15.44 7.96 27.74
C VAL A 71 15.08 7.77 29.22
N ALA A 72 13.85 7.32 29.51
CA ALA A 72 13.40 7.03 30.86
C ALA A 72 14.18 5.86 31.50
N VAL A 73 14.51 5.96 32.78
CA VAL A 73 15.31 4.96 33.51
C VAL A 73 14.64 3.58 33.50
N SER A 74 13.31 3.52 33.63
CA SER A 74 12.52 2.27 33.53
C SER A 74 12.81 1.49 32.24
N LYS A 75 12.87 2.18 31.11
CA LYS A 75 13.14 1.58 29.79
C LYS A 75 14.58 1.09 29.65
N ILE A 76 15.53 1.80 30.25
CA ILE A 76 16.95 1.40 30.27
C ILE A 76 17.12 0.12 31.10
N VAL A 77 16.53 0.10 32.30
CA VAL A 77 16.58 -1.06 33.20
C VAL A 77 15.87 -2.27 32.59
N ASP A 78 14.71 -2.09 31.96
CA ASP A 78 14.01 -3.16 31.25
C ASP A 78 14.83 -3.73 30.09
N TYR A 79 15.49 -2.86 29.31
CA TYR A 79 16.38 -3.30 28.23
C TYR A 79 17.58 -4.10 28.78
N LEU A 80 18.20 -3.65 29.87
CA LEU A 80 19.30 -4.36 30.52
C LEU A 80 18.85 -5.71 31.08
N ARG A 81 17.65 -5.77 31.67
CA ARG A 81 17.06 -7.02 32.16
C ARG A 81 16.87 -8.04 31.05
N HIS A 82 16.39 -7.59 29.89
CA HIS A 82 16.16 -8.45 28.73
C HIS A 82 17.45 -8.89 28.02
N THR A 83 18.48 -8.05 27.99
CA THR A 83 19.75 -8.34 27.29
C THR A 83 20.74 -9.13 28.12
N THR A 84 20.72 -8.96 29.45
CA THR A 84 21.66 -9.65 30.35
C THR A 84 21.09 -10.93 30.96
N SER A 85 19.85 -11.30 30.63
CA SER A 85 19.14 -12.47 31.17
C SER A 85 19.14 -12.56 32.71
N ARG A 86 19.23 -11.41 33.38
CA ARG A 86 19.23 -11.27 34.85
C ARG A 86 17.80 -11.08 35.34
N GLY A 87 17.35 -11.95 36.24
CA GLY A 87 15.98 -11.98 36.77
C GLY A 87 15.66 -10.84 37.74
N SER A 88 14.43 -10.79 38.24
CA SER A 88 13.97 -9.81 39.26
C SER A 88 14.65 -9.95 40.62
N GLU A 89 15.42 -11.01 40.84
CA GLU A 89 16.18 -11.27 42.08
C GLU A 89 17.63 -10.76 42.03
N ASP A 90 18.04 -10.13 40.93
CA ASP A 90 19.40 -9.62 40.79
C ASP A 90 19.61 -8.30 41.54
N SER A 91 20.19 -8.39 42.74
CA SER A 91 20.60 -7.24 43.56
C SER A 91 21.49 -6.23 42.82
N ALA A 92 22.20 -6.66 41.76
CA ALA A 92 23.08 -5.78 41.00
C ALA A 92 22.34 -4.81 40.08
N LEU A 93 21.24 -5.26 39.48
CA LEU A 93 20.44 -4.43 38.58
C LEU A 93 19.58 -3.44 39.38
N GLU A 94 19.16 -3.83 40.59
CA GLU A 94 18.46 -2.97 41.53
C GLU A 94 19.37 -1.87 42.10
N GLU A 95 20.64 -2.19 42.41
CA GLU A 95 21.66 -1.20 42.79
C GLU A 95 21.89 -0.18 41.68
N LEU A 96 22.00 -0.64 40.42
CA LEU A 96 22.11 0.25 39.26
C LEU A 96 20.86 1.13 39.09
N CYS A 97 19.66 0.57 39.27
CA CYS A 97 18.41 1.32 39.23
C CYS A 97 18.39 2.46 40.25
N ASN A 98 18.81 2.19 41.49
CA ASN A 98 18.88 3.19 42.55
C ASN A 98 19.93 4.30 42.30
N MET A 99 21.00 4.00 41.57
CA MET A 99 21.97 5.03 41.16
C MET A 99 21.51 5.87 39.97
N LEU A 100 20.71 5.28 39.08
CA LEU A 100 20.12 5.97 37.94
C LEU A 100 18.94 6.86 38.33
N ASP A 101 18.16 6.44 39.33
CA ASP A 101 16.99 7.18 39.83
C ASP A 101 16.81 7.00 41.35
N PRO A 102 17.55 7.78 42.17
CA PRO A 102 17.50 7.70 43.63
C PRO A 102 16.12 8.03 44.23
N GLU A 103 15.28 8.77 43.48
CA GLU A 103 13.96 9.20 43.92
C GLU A 103 12.82 8.31 43.36
N GLN A 104 13.15 7.31 42.53
CA GLN A 104 12.19 6.42 41.83
C GLN A 104 11.07 7.18 41.10
N LYS A 105 11.42 8.30 40.45
CA LYS A 105 10.49 9.18 39.71
C LYS A 105 10.46 8.94 38.21
N ASP A 106 11.19 7.93 37.72
CA ASP A 106 11.39 7.57 36.32
C ASP A 106 11.86 8.76 35.46
N ILE A 107 12.97 9.36 35.89
CA ILE A 107 13.53 10.56 35.26
C ILE A 107 14.01 10.21 33.83
N SER A 108 13.75 11.10 32.87
CA SER A 108 14.32 10.97 31.53
C SER A 108 15.77 11.46 31.52
N MET A 109 16.68 10.55 31.20
CA MET A 109 18.12 10.75 31.32
C MET A 109 18.77 10.83 29.94
N ASP A 110 19.74 11.74 29.77
CA ASP A 110 20.51 11.85 28.54
C ASP A 110 21.66 10.84 28.46
N LEU A 111 22.24 10.72 27.25
CA LEU A 111 23.30 9.75 26.97
C LEU A 111 24.58 10.02 27.80
N GLU A 112 24.94 11.29 28.00
CA GLU A 112 26.13 11.69 28.76
C GLU A 112 26.00 11.26 30.23
N THR A 113 24.83 11.54 30.82
CA THR A 113 24.51 11.17 32.20
C THR A 113 24.44 9.65 32.37
N TYR A 114 23.88 8.94 31.39
CA TYR A 114 23.91 7.47 31.37
C TYR A 114 25.33 6.92 31.38
N HIS A 115 26.23 7.45 30.53
CA HIS A 115 27.62 7.01 30.49
C HIS A 115 28.38 7.31 31.79
N ALA A 116 28.12 8.46 32.41
CA ALA A 116 28.72 8.82 33.69
C ALA A 116 28.32 7.83 34.79
N VAL A 117 27.02 7.57 34.97
CA VAL A 117 26.51 6.67 36.02
C VAL A 117 26.89 5.21 35.75
N MET A 118 26.84 4.76 34.49
CA MET A 118 27.29 3.42 34.13
C MET A 118 28.79 3.24 34.34
N GLY A 119 29.59 4.27 34.05
CA GLY A 119 31.03 4.28 34.31
C GLY A 119 31.34 4.14 35.79
N GLU A 120 30.65 4.93 36.63
CA GLU A 120 30.77 4.86 38.09
C GLU A 120 30.35 3.49 38.64
N TRP A 121 29.26 2.91 38.14
CA TRP A 121 28.82 1.58 38.54
C TRP A 121 29.81 0.47 38.18
N ILE A 122 30.37 0.51 36.96
CA ILE A 122 31.38 -0.45 36.52
C ILE A 122 32.63 -0.32 37.40
N GLU A 123 33.03 0.90 37.72
CA GLU A 123 34.18 1.14 38.59
C GLU A 123 33.92 0.70 40.03
N ASP A 124 32.72 0.94 40.58
CA ASP A 124 32.32 0.45 41.90
C ASP A 124 32.29 -1.08 41.97
N ARG A 125 31.81 -1.73 40.91
CA ARG A 125 31.86 -3.19 40.75
C ARG A 125 33.28 -3.71 40.69
N LYS A 126 34.17 -3.02 40.00
CA LYS A 126 35.59 -3.37 39.91
C LYS A 126 36.27 -3.23 41.28
N ARG A 127 36.00 -2.15 42.02
CA ARG A 127 36.51 -1.94 43.39
C ARG A 127 36.01 -3.02 44.36
N LYS A 128 34.72 -3.39 44.31
CA LYS A 128 34.16 -4.48 45.13
C LYS A 128 34.79 -5.83 44.82
N TRP A 129 35.15 -6.09 43.56
CA TRP A 129 35.85 -7.32 43.17
C TRP A 129 37.31 -7.34 43.66
N GLU A 130 37.97 -6.18 43.70
CA GLU A 130 39.33 -6.03 44.21
C GLU A 130 39.41 -6.09 45.75
N ASP A 131 38.43 -5.52 46.47
CA ASP A 131 38.36 -5.62 47.94
C ASP A 131 37.94 -7.03 48.42
N GLY A 132 37.07 -7.72 47.67
CA GLY A 132 36.66 -9.09 47.97
C GLY A 132 37.76 -10.15 47.76
N ALA A 133 38.79 -9.83 46.97
CA ALA A 133 39.91 -10.73 46.71
C ALA A 133 40.94 -10.80 47.86
N THR A 134 40.82 -9.93 48.87
CA THR A 134 41.79 -9.84 49.98
C THR A 134 41.34 -10.59 51.25
N GLU A 135 40.06 -10.94 51.39
CA GLU A 135 39.52 -11.53 52.64
C GLU A 135 39.09 -13.01 52.55
N GLU A 136 39.06 -13.64 51.37
CA GLU A 136 38.70 -15.08 51.25
C GLU A 136 39.58 -15.83 50.23
N SER A 137 40.86 -16.04 50.55
CA SER A 137 41.64 -17.10 49.89
C SER A 137 42.81 -17.59 50.75
N SER A 138 42.48 -18.12 51.91
CA SER A 138 43.34 -19.03 52.66
C SER A 138 42.86 -20.46 52.50
N ALA A 139 42.99 -21.05 51.30
CA ALA A 139 43.00 -22.50 51.12
C ALA A 139 43.34 -22.90 49.67
N SER A 140 44.45 -23.63 49.52
CA SER A 140 44.68 -24.70 48.52
C SER A 140 44.47 -24.32 47.03
N THR A 141 45.47 -24.41 46.17
CA THR A 141 46.11 -25.68 45.82
C THR A 141 47.33 -25.37 44.95
N GLU A 142 48.48 -25.89 45.37
CA GLU A 142 49.70 -26.07 44.58
C GLU A 142 49.41 -26.99 43.40
N ASP A 143 49.86 -26.70 42.18
CA ASP A 143 50.82 -27.57 41.47
C ASP A 143 51.22 -27.07 40.07
N LEU A 144 52.53 -27.25 39.79
CA LEU A 144 53.26 -27.42 38.52
C LEU A 144 52.92 -26.52 37.29
N ASP A 145 53.88 -25.87 36.62
CA ASP A 145 55.13 -26.47 36.18
C ASP A 145 56.24 -25.44 35.90
N PHE A 146 57.44 -25.82 36.30
CA PHE A 146 58.69 -25.08 36.24
C PHE A 146 59.49 -25.59 35.04
N HIS A 147 59.92 -24.73 34.12
CA HIS A 147 61.19 -24.98 33.43
C HIS A 147 61.86 -23.68 32.97
N VAL A 148 62.59 -23.05 33.90
CA VAL A 148 63.65 -22.09 33.58
C VAL A 148 64.95 -22.88 33.53
N PRO A 149 65.63 -23.04 32.38
CA PRO A 149 67.01 -23.54 32.36
C PRO A 149 67.93 -22.45 32.89
N LYS A 150 68.06 -22.43 34.21
CA LYS A 150 69.07 -21.68 34.94
C LYS A 150 70.40 -22.40 34.73
N ASN A 151 71.12 -22.06 33.67
CA ASN A 151 72.48 -22.56 33.47
C ASN A 151 73.41 -21.90 34.47
N HIS A 152 73.49 -22.52 35.65
CA HIS A 152 74.65 -22.52 36.51
C HIS A 152 75.85 -23.03 35.69
N PHE A 153 76.69 -22.12 35.21
CA PHE A 153 78.10 -22.43 34.97
C PHE A 153 78.90 -21.91 36.17
N GLU A 154 78.66 -22.55 37.31
CA GLU A 154 79.65 -22.65 38.38
C GLU A 154 80.22 -24.07 38.37
N ALA A 155 81.53 -24.14 38.58
CA ALA A 155 82.40 -25.32 38.51
C ALA A 155 82.60 -25.87 37.09
N LYS A 156 83.80 -25.83 36.53
CA LYS A 156 85.03 -26.32 37.16
C LYS A 156 86.18 -25.37 36.83
N LYS A 157 86.48 -24.46 37.77
CA LYS A 157 87.88 -24.16 38.06
C LYS A 157 88.45 -25.51 38.48
N THR A 158 89.10 -26.22 37.56
CA THR A 158 89.99 -27.32 37.91
C THR A 158 91.10 -26.69 38.73
N HIS A 159 90.80 -26.49 40.02
CA HIS A 159 91.80 -26.55 41.05
C HIS A 159 92.38 -27.94 40.90
N VAL A 160 93.46 -28.01 40.12
CA VAL A 160 94.36 -29.14 40.17
C VAL A 160 94.92 -29.10 41.59
N ARG A 161 94.19 -29.72 42.50
CA ARG A 161 94.67 -30.21 43.78
C ARG A 161 95.65 -31.32 43.43
N MET A 162 96.84 -30.95 42.96
CA MET A 162 97.99 -31.83 43.07
C MET A 162 98.35 -31.80 44.54
N ASN A 163 98.06 -32.92 45.19
CA ASN A 163 98.46 -33.20 46.54
C ASN A 163 99.98 -33.03 46.60
N VAL A 164 100.44 -32.00 47.29
CA VAL A 164 101.83 -31.90 47.75
C VAL A 164 101.99 -33.02 48.79
N THR A 165 102.28 -34.22 48.32
CA THR A 165 102.85 -35.25 49.17
C THR A 165 104.30 -34.82 49.37
N SER A 166 104.55 -34.08 50.45
CA SER A 166 105.87 -33.94 51.05
C SER A 166 106.34 -35.33 51.50
N GLY A 167 106.90 -36.09 50.57
CA GLY A 167 107.48 -37.41 50.80
C GLY A 167 109.00 -37.32 50.68
N SER A 168 109.68 -37.36 51.84
CA SER A 168 111.09 -37.71 52.03
C SER A 168 112.10 -37.15 51.04
N LEU A 169 112.58 -35.94 51.33
CA LEU A 169 113.93 -35.51 50.97
C LEU A 169 114.90 -35.97 52.07
N GLU A 170 115.21 -37.26 52.14
CA GLU A 170 116.38 -37.77 52.84
C GLU A 170 117.03 -38.86 52.00
N ALA A 171 118.37 -38.89 52.04
CA ALA A 171 119.28 -39.75 51.30
C ALA A 171 119.58 -39.31 49.86
N LEU A 172 120.44 -38.29 49.73
CA LEU A 172 121.76 -38.44 49.10
C LEU A 172 122.70 -37.40 49.73
N GLY A 173 123.01 -37.59 51.02
CA GLY A 173 124.34 -37.26 51.53
C GLY A 173 125.29 -38.30 50.97
N GLY A 174 125.73 -38.09 49.72
CA GLY A 174 126.73 -38.89 49.03
C GLY A 174 127.96 -38.02 48.88
N ASP A 175 129.02 -38.44 49.55
CA ASP A 175 130.33 -37.82 49.72
C ASP A 175 130.73 -36.78 48.67
N VAL A 176 131.18 -35.62 49.17
CA VAL A 176 132.04 -34.71 48.42
C VAL A 176 133.24 -35.54 47.96
N SER A 177 133.24 -35.95 46.69
CA SER A 177 134.40 -36.55 46.03
C SER A 177 135.54 -35.56 46.16
N LYS A 178 136.39 -35.81 47.16
CA LYS A 178 137.65 -35.14 47.41
C LYS A 178 138.67 -35.69 46.42
N GLY A 179 138.41 -35.47 45.14
CA GLY A 179 139.35 -35.57 44.04
C GLY A 179 139.28 -34.23 43.32
N ASP A 180 140.44 -33.58 43.13
CA ASP A 180 140.59 -32.22 42.58
C ASP A 180 139.52 -31.85 41.54
N MET A 181 138.42 -31.24 42.00
CA MET A 181 137.58 -30.42 41.15
C MET A 181 138.37 -29.13 41.01
N GLU A 182 139.21 -29.06 39.98
CA GLU A 182 139.97 -27.86 39.66
C GLU A 182 138.98 -26.69 39.60
N THR A 183 139.34 -25.53 40.16
CA THR A 183 138.48 -24.31 40.20
C THR A 183 137.81 -24.02 38.85
N SER A 184 138.42 -24.47 37.75
CA SER A 184 137.91 -24.48 36.37
C SER A 184 136.57 -25.23 36.17
N ASP A 185 136.38 -26.42 36.76
CA ASP A 185 135.16 -27.22 36.58
C ASP A 185 133.96 -26.62 37.33
N LEU A 186 134.20 -26.04 38.52
CA LEU A 186 133.18 -25.29 39.25
C LEU A 186 132.78 -24.01 38.52
N ILE A 187 133.74 -23.27 37.96
CA ILE A 187 133.47 -22.09 37.13
C ILE A 187 132.63 -22.46 35.91
N THR A 188 132.95 -23.57 35.23
CA THR A 188 132.18 -24.08 34.08
C THR A 188 130.74 -24.42 34.47
N CYS A 189 130.55 -25.16 35.58
CA CYS A 189 129.22 -25.52 36.09
C CYS A 189 128.40 -24.27 36.47
N VAL A 190 129.01 -23.28 37.11
CA VAL A 190 128.36 -22.01 37.45
C VAL A 190 127.97 -21.23 36.19
N ALA A 191 128.83 -21.21 35.16
CA ALA A 191 128.53 -20.55 33.88
C ALA A 191 127.36 -21.21 33.14
N ASP A 192 127.31 -22.54 33.10
CA ASP A 192 126.20 -23.30 32.50
C ASP A 192 124.88 -23.07 33.26
N LEU A 193 124.91 -23.05 34.59
CA LEU A 193 123.74 -22.73 35.41
C LEU A 193 123.26 -21.29 35.19
N GLN A 194 124.17 -20.32 35.11
CA GLN A 194 123.85 -18.92 34.80
C GLN A 194 123.23 -18.80 33.40
N TYR A 195 123.80 -19.47 32.41
CA TYR A 195 123.26 -19.53 31.06
C TYR A 195 121.86 -20.17 31.03
N ASN A 196 121.68 -21.30 31.72
CA ASN A 196 120.39 -21.98 31.82
C ASN A 196 119.35 -21.12 32.56
N ASN A 197 119.75 -20.39 33.60
CA ASN A 197 118.86 -19.48 34.33
C ASN A 197 118.42 -18.29 33.44
N GLN A 198 119.36 -17.68 32.72
CA GLN A 198 119.08 -16.62 31.74
C GLN A 198 118.11 -17.11 30.65
N LYS A 199 118.36 -18.31 30.10
CA LYS A 199 117.48 -18.94 29.11
C LYS A 199 116.08 -19.22 29.66
N LEU A 200 115.97 -19.72 30.90
CA LEU A 200 114.69 -19.91 31.59
C LEU A 200 113.96 -18.58 31.82
N GLN A 201 114.70 -17.51 32.13
CA GLN A 201 114.12 -16.18 32.32
C GLN A 201 113.59 -15.60 31.00
N GLU A 202 114.32 -15.79 29.90
CA GLU A 202 113.86 -15.43 28.55
C GLU A 202 112.60 -16.20 28.15
N GLU A 203 112.57 -17.51 28.36
CA GLU A 203 111.38 -18.34 28.09
C GLU A 203 110.21 -17.96 29.02
N ASN A 204 110.45 -17.65 30.30
CA ASN A 204 109.41 -17.13 31.20
C ASN A 204 108.85 -15.78 30.73
N ASN A 205 109.70 -14.87 30.26
CA ASN A 205 109.26 -13.58 29.70
C ASN A 205 108.44 -13.79 28.43
N LYS A 206 108.86 -14.71 27.56
CA LYS A 206 108.12 -15.09 26.35
C LYS A 206 106.76 -15.70 26.69
N LEU A 207 106.71 -16.62 27.64
CA LEU A 207 105.45 -17.20 28.13
C LEU A 207 104.52 -16.14 28.70
N LYS A 208 105.06 -15.19 29.47
CA LYS A 208 104.29 -14.06 30.02
C LYS A 208 103.67 -13.20 28.91
N LEU A 209 104.45 -12.82 27.90
CA LEU A 209 103.92 -12.07 26.75
C LEU A 209 102.86 -12.86 25.98
N THR A 210 103.06 -14.17 25.79
CA THR A 210 102.03 -15.02 25.14
C THR A 210 100.78 -15.14 25.99
N LEU A 211 100.91 -15.21 27.31
CA LEU A 211 99.78 -15.25 28.24
C LEU A 211 99.00 -13.93 28.20
N GLU A 212 99.69 -12.78 28.26
CA GLU A 212 99.07 -11.45 28.14
C GLU A 212 98.33 -11.29 26.79
N ALA A 213 98.92 -11.76 25.69
CA ALA A 213 98.26 -11.76 24.39
C ALA A 213 97.02 -12.66 24.36
N VAL A 214 97.10 -13.85 24.97
CA VAL A 214 95.94 -14.76 25.10
C VAL A 214 94.85 -14.13 25.96
N ASP A 215 95.19 -13.52 27.10
CA ASP A 215 94.24 -12.86 28.00
C ASP A 215 93.53 -11.68 27.30
N GLU A 216 94.26 -10.87 26.53
CA GLU A 216 93.66 -9.78 25.74
C GLU A 216 92.68 -10.33 24.69
N THR A 217 93.08 -11.38 23.95
CA THR A 217 92.16 -12.01 22.98
C THR A 217 90.94 -12.64 23.63
N ASN A 218 91.08 -13.23 24.82
CA ASN A 218 89.97 -13.81 25.57
C ASN A 218 89.00 -12.74 26.09
N ASN A 219 89.51 -11.61 26.59
CA ASN A 219 88.68 -10.46 27.00
C ASN A 219 87.87 -9.91 25.82
N LYS A 220 88.51 -9.78 24.64
CA LYS A 220 87.82 -9.37 23.42
C LYS A 220 86.71 -10.36 23.03
N LEU A 221 86.99 -11.66 23.06
CA LEU A 221 85.97 -12.69 22.77
C LEU A 221 84.81 -12.67 23.77
N LEU A 222 85.07 -12.38 25.04
CA LEU A 222 84.04 -12.24 26.07
C LEU A 222 83.14 -11.04 25.77
N ALA A 223 83.71 -9.90 25.41
CA ALA A 223 82.96 -8.71 25.00
C ALA A 223 82.11 -8.97 23.74
N ASP A 224 82.66 -9.64 22.73
CA ASP A 224 81.94 -10.04 21.53
C ASP A 224 80.79 -11.02 21.86
N ASN A 225 81.00 -11.95 22.81
CA ASN A 225 79.96 -12.88 23.26
C ASN A 225 78.79 -12.15 23.95
N GLU A 226 79.08 -11.17 24.81
CA GLU A 226 78.05 -10.36 25.47
C GLU A 226 77.28 -9.50 24.46
N HIS A 227 77.98 -8.89 23.50
CA HIS A 227 77.34 -8.14 22.42
C HIS A 227 76.41 -9.04 21.57
N LEU A 228 76.85 -10.26 21.21
CA LEU A 228 76.01 -11.23 20.50
C LEU A 228 74.79 -11.66 21.34
N ARG A 229 74.95 -11.84 22.65
CA ARG A 229 73.82 -12.14 23.55
C ARG A 229 72.80 -11.01 23.58
N GLN A 230 73.24 -9.76 23.64
CA GLN A 230 72.36 -8.60 23.59
C GLN A 230 71.63 -8.48 22.25
N GLN A 231 72.33 -8.74 21.13
CA GLN A 231 71.71 -8.80 19.80
C GLN A 231 70.64 -9.91 19.73
N ILE A 232 70.92 -11.11 20.24
CA ILE A 232 69.93 -12.20 20.28
C ILE A 232 68.69 -11.79 21.06
N LYS A 233 68.85 -11.16 22.23
CA LYS A 233 67.70 -10.66 23.02
C LYS A 233 66.89 -9.61 22.27
N SER A 234 67.55 -8.67 21.59
CA SER A 234 66.88 -7.65 20.78
C SER A 234 66.12 -8.27 19.61
N ILE A 235 66.71 -9.24 18.91
CA ILE A 235 66.07 -9.97 17.81
C ILE A 235 64.87 -10.76 18.34
N GLN A 236 65.00 -11.47 19.47
CA GLN A 236 63.90 -12.19 20.10
C GLN A 236 62.73 -11.26 20.46
N HIS A 237 63.01 -10.09 21.04
CA HIS A 237 61.98 -9.09 21.33
C HIS A 237 61.30 -8.58 20.04
N SER A 238 62.07 -8.30 18.98
CA SER A 238 61.51 -7.92 17.68
C SER A 238 60.59 -9.01 17.11
N VAL A 239 61.02 -10.27 17.15
CA VAL A 239 60.23 -11.41 16.65
C VAL A 239 58.90 -11.56 17.40
N LEU A 240 58.89 -11.36 18.73
CA LEU A 240 57.65 -11.39 19.50
C LEU A 240 56.69 -10.26 19.09
N LYS A 241 57.23 -9.06 18.87
CA LYS A 241 56.44 -7.92 18.38
C LYS A 241 55.87 -8.20 16.98
N ASP A 242 56.68 -8.76 16.07
CA ASP A 242 56.24 -9.08 14.72
C ASP A 242 55.10 -10.12 14.72
N LYS A 243 55.16 -11.13 15.61
CA LYS A 243 54.06 -12.10 15.79
C LYS A 243 52.76 -11.46 16.27
N SER A 244 52.84 -10.55 17.23
CA SER A 244 51.66 -9.81 17.70
C SER A 244 51.03 -8.97 16.57
N LEU A 245 51.85 -8.33 15.75
CA LEU A 245 51.36 -7.57 14.59
C LEU A 245 50.76 -8.48 13.51
N GLU A 246 51.31 -9.68 13.32
CA GLU A 246 50.76 -10.69 12.41
C GLU A 246 49.35 -11.14 12.86
N GLU A 247 49.16 -11.37 14.16
CA GLU A 247 47.85 -11.68 14.74
C GLU A 247 46.85 -10.53 14.56
N GLU A 248 47.25 -9.28 14.84
CA GLU A 248 46.42 -8.08 14.60
C GLU A 248 46.04 -7.91 13.11
N LEU A 249 46.97 -8.19 12.19
CA LEU A 249 46.70 -8.14 10.75
C LEU A 249 45.71 -9.21 10.31
N GLU A 250 45.80 -10.41 10.87
CA GLU A 250 44.88 -11.50 10.54
C GLU A 250 43.48 -11.23 11.12
N GLU A 251 43.38 -10.66 12.32
CA GLU A 251 42.10 -10.18 12.87
C GLU A 251 41.49 -9.08 11.98
N ALA A 252 42.29 -8.10 11.55
CA ALA A 252 41.83 -7.03 10.66
C ALA A 252 41.34 -7.58 9.31
N ARG A 253 42.01 -8.59 8.74
CA ARG A 253 41.56 -9.28 7.52
C ARG A 253 40.23 -9.99 7.73
N ASN A 254 40.06 -10.71 8.83
CA ASN A 254 38.80 -11.40 9.15
C ASN A 254 37.64 -10.41 9.31
N ASN A 255 37.88 -9.28 9.98
CA ASN A 255 36.91 -8.21 10.13
C ASN A 255 36.54 -7.55 8.80
N LEU A 256 37.51 -7.33 7.91
CA LEU A 256 37.28 -6.83 6.56
C LEU A 256 36.39 -7.79 5.76
N ASN A 257 36.74 -9.09 5.74
CA ASN A 257 35.97 -10.12 5.03
C ASN A 257 34.51 -10.18 5.52
N LEU A 258 34.29 -10.17 6.84
CA LEU A 258 32.94 -10.16 7.42
C LEU A 258 32.16 -8.89 7.04
N SER A 259 32.83 -7.73 7.03
CA SER A 259 32.21 -6.47 6.61
C SER A 259 31.87 -6.47 5.12
N GLU A 260 32.71 -7.05 4.28
CA GLU A 260 32.45 -7.22 2.85
C GLU A 260 31.27 -8.16 2.57
N GLU A 261 31.16 -9.28 3.28
CA GLU A 261 30.01 -10.19 3.18
C GLU A 261 28.70 -9.49 3.58
N LYS A 262 28.70 -8.75 4.68
CA LYS A 262 27.54 -7.94 5.10
C LYS A 262 27.17 -6.88 4.06
N ARG A 263 28.17 -6.21 3.46
CA ARG A 263 27.95 -5.24 2.37
C ARG A 263 27.28 -5.92 1.18
N GLU A 264 27.73 -7.10 0.78
CA GLU A 264 27.14 -7.85 -0.33
C GLU A 264 25.71 -8.31 -0.04
N GLN A 265 25.44 -8.76 1.17
CA GLN A 265 24.08 -9.11 1.61
C GLN A 265 23.13 -7.91 1.52
N ILE A 266 23.55 -6.75 2.02
CA ILE A 266 22.77 -5.51 1.94
C ILE A 266 22.56 -5.09 0.49
N LEU A 267 23.58 -5.21 -0.38
CA LEU A 267 23.45 -4.91 -1.80
C LEU A 267 22.43 -5.83 -2.49
N TRP A 268 22.44 -7.13 -2.17
CA TRP A 268 21.45 -8.06 -2.70
C TRP A 268 20.03 -7.71 -2.25
N GLN A 269 19.84 -7.42 -0.97
CA GLN A 269 18.55 -6.99 -0.42
C GLN A 269 18.06 -5.69 -1.07
N ASN A 270 18.94 -4.70 -1.24
CA ASN A 270 18.60 -3.44 -1.88
C ASN A 270 18.16 -3.65 -3.34
N LYS A 271 18.89 -4.49 -4.09
CA LYS A 271 18.52 -4.86 -5.47
C LYS A 271 17.17 -5.57 -5.55
N GLN A 272 16.82 -6.37 -4.55
CA GLN A 272 15.51 -7.03 -4.48
C GLN A 272 14.39 -6.02 -4.18
N LEU A 273 14.59 -5.15 -3.19
CA LEU A 273 13.65 -4.07 -2.87
C LEU A 273 13.46 -3.09 -4.04
N GLU A 274 14.52 -2.82 -4.82
CA GLU A 274 14.45 -1.99 -6.01
C GLU A 274 13.52 -2.61 -7.07
N LYS A 275 13.60 -3.93 -7.30
CA LYS A 275 12.68 -4.64 -8.21
C LYS A 275 11.24 -4.62 -7.72
N GLU A 276 11.02 -4.81 -6.42
CA GLU A 276 9.69 -4.76 -5.83
C GLU A 276 9.10 -3.34 -5.93
N ASN A 277 9.90 -2.32 -5.69
CA ASN A 277 9.50 -0.92 -5.84
C ASN A 277 9.15 -0.60 -7.31
N GLN A 278 9.96 -1.06 -8.27
CA GLN A 278 9.64 -0.93 -9.70
C GLN A 278 8.31 -1.64 -10.05
N SER A 279 8.07 -2.84 -9.54
CA SER A 279 6.82 -3.58 -9.76
C SER A 279 5.60 -2.87 -9.16
N LEU A 280 5.73 -2.36 -7.92
CA LEU A 280 4.69 -1.58 -7.27
C LEU A 280 4.41 -0.29 -8.04
N ASN A 281 5.44 0.39 -8.53
CA ASN A 281 5.28 1.60 -9.32
C ASN A 281 4.49 1.32 -10.61
N ILE A 282 4.81 0.23 -11.33
CA ILE A 282 4.03 -0.21 -12.51
C ILE A 282 2.57 -0.48 -12.16
N LYS A 283 2.30 -1.10 -10.99
CA LYS A 283 0.92 -1.35 -10.54
C LYS A 283 0.19 -0.05 -10.21
N VAL A 284 0.85 0.91 -9.58
CA VAL A 284 0.30 2.23 -9.28
C VAL A 284 -0.06 2.95 -10.58
N THR A 285 0.84 2.98 -11.57
CA THR A 285 0.54 3.62 -12.86
C THR A 285 -0.62 2.95 -13.59
N SER A 286 -0.69 1.61 -13.58
CA SER A 286 -1.79 0.86 -14.20
C SER A 286 -3.15 1.17 -13.54
N LEU A 287 -3.18 1.26 -12.21
CA LEU A 287 -4.39 1.64 -11.47
C LEU A 287 -4.79 3.10 -11.73
N GLN A 288 -3.81 4.01 -11.83
CA GLN A 288 -4.08 5.40 -12.19
C GLN A 288 -4.70 5.52 -13.58
N GLU A 289 -4.19 4.76 -14.56
CA GLU A 289 -4.78 4.69 -15.91
C GLU A 289 -6.21 4.15 -15.89
N GLU A 290 -6.50 3.15 -15.05
CA GLU A 290 -7.86 2.61 -14.88
C GLU A 290 -8.81 3.63 -14.24
N ILE A 291 -8.35 4.37 -13.23
CA ILE A 291 -9.13 5.46 -12.62
C ILE A 291 -9.47 6.52 -13.67
N ILE A 292 -8.52 6.90 -14.52
CA ILE A 292 -8.75 7.87 -15.60
C ILE A 292 -9.79 7.34 -16.59
N ARG A 293 -9.68 6.07 -17.03
CA ARG A 293 -10.67 5.45 -17.92
C ARG A 293 -12.07 5.43 -17.31
N ASN A 294 -12.19 5.00 -16.06
CA ASN A 294 -13.48 4.95 -15.35
C ASN A 294 -14.08 6.36 -15.16
N SER A 295 -13.25 7.38 -14.95
CA SER A 295 -13.71 8.77 -14.90
C SER A 295 -14.33 9.20 -16.23
N VAL A 296 -13.66 8.91 -17.34
CA VAL A 296 -14.17 9.25 -18.68
C VAL A 296 -15.49 8.52 -18.98
N ASP A 297 -15.58 7.23 -18.62
CA ASP A 297 -16.82 6.47 -18.79
C ASP A 297 -17.97 7.01 -17.93
N THR A 298 -17.66 7.43 -16.69
CA THR A 298 -18.64 8.05 -15.78
C THR A 298 -19.13 9.38 -16.34
N ASP A 299 -18.24 10.22 -16.87
CA ASP A 299 -18.60 11.50 -17.50
C ASP A 299 -19.51 11.27 -18.71
N GLY A 300 -19.21 10.28 -19.56
CA GLY A 300 -20.05 9.92 -20.71
C GLY A 300 -21.44 9.39 -20.31
N LEU A 301 -21.52 8.62 -19.24
CA LEU A 301 -22.82 8.18 -18.67
C LEU A 301 -23.61 9.36 -18.11
N GLN A 302 -22.94 10.30 -17.43
CA GLN A 302 -23.58 11.49 -16.88
C GLN A 302 -24.15 12.39 -17.99
N GLU A 303 -23.42 12.58 -19.09
CA GLU A 303 -23.92 13.29 -20.28
C GLU A 303 -25.17 12.61 -20.86
N LYS A 304 -25.16 11.28 -20.97
CA LYS A 304 -26.32 10.51 -21.45
C LYS A 304 -27.53 10.63 -20.52
N ILE A 305 -27.31 10.64 -19.19
CA ILE A 305 -28.37 10.86 -18.20
C ILE A 305 -28.98 12.25 -18.36
N LEU A 306 -28.16 13.28 -18.56
CA LEU A 306 -28.64 14.66 -18.77
C LEU A 306 -29.48 14.76 -20.04
N GLU A 307 -29.02 14.17 -21.14
CA GLU A 307 -29.75 14.18 -22.42
C GLU A 307 -31.09 13.43 -22.31
N LEU A 308 -31.11 12.26 -21.67
CA LEU A 308 -32.35 11.52 -21.40
C LEU A 308 -33.31 12.31 -20.50
N SER A 309 -32.79 12.99 -19.47
CA SER A 309 -33.60 13.84 -18.59
C SER A 309 -34.23 15.01 -19.33
N LYS A 310 -33.49 15.63 -20.27
CA LYS A 310 -34.00 16.71 -21.13
C LYS A 310 -35.11 16.20 -22.05
N ASN A 311 -34.92 15.05 -22.68
CA ASN A 311 -35.93 14.42 -23.54
C ASN A 311 -37.19 14.02 -22.76
N ALA A 312 -37.02 13.49 -21.54
CA ALA A 312 -38.15 13.17 -20.65
C ALA A 312 -38.96 14.42 -20.29
N ALA A 313 -38.30 15.54 -19.95
CA ALA A 313 -38.98 16.80 -19.66
C ALA A 313 -39.74 17.35 -20.88
N GLN A 314 -39.16 17.24 -22.08
CA GLN A 314 -39.83 17.65 -23.31
C GLN A 314 -41.06 16.80 -23.61
N LEU A 315 -40.96 15.48 -23.45
CA LEU A 315 -42.11 14.57 -23.60
C LEU A 315 -43.19 14.84 -22.57
N GLN A 316 -42.83 15.19 -21.32
CA GLN A 316 -43.78 15.57 -20.29
C GLN A 316 -44.56 16.84 -20.65
N ILE A 317 -43.87 17.85 -21.21
CA ILE A 317 -44.53 19.07 -21.72
C ILE A 317 -45.49 18.72 -22.86
N GLN A 318 -45.06 17.86 -23.79
CA GLN A 318 -45.89 17.43 -24.91
C GLN A 318 -47.14 16.65 -24.45
N ALA A 319 -46.99 15.76 -23.46
CA ALA A 319 -48.11 15.04 -22.86
C ALA A 319 -49.13 16.01 -22.24
N HIS A 320 -48.68 17.01 -21.48
CA HIS A 320 -49.58 18.02 -20.89
C HIS A 320 -50.34 18.83 -21.96
N ILE A 321 -49.69 19.17 -23.09
CA ILE A 321 -50.37 19.87 -24.20
C ILE A 321 -51.48 18.99 -24.80
N TYR A 322 -51.20 17.70 -25.02
CA TYR A 322 -52.21 16.79 -25.54
C TYR A 322 -53.34 16.54 -24.53
N GLU A 323 -53.03 16.38 -23.24
CA GLU A 323 -54.03 16.26 -22.18
C GLU A 323 -54.98 17.46 -22.15
N SER A 324 -54.44 18.69 -22.19
CA SER A 324 -55.25 19.91 -22.26
C SER A 324 -56.14 19.94 -23.50
N THR A 325 -55.59 19.56 -24.66
CA THR A 325 -56.35 19.54 -25.93
C THR A 325 -57.48 18.52 -25.89
N VAL A 326 -57.24 17.34 -25.30
CA VAL A 326 -58.26 16.30 -25.13
C VAL A 326 -59.35 16.77 -24.17
N ALA A 327 -58.99 17.39 -23.04
CA ALA A 327 -59.95 17.95 -22.10
C ALA A 327 -60.85 19.02 -22.74
N ASP A 328 -60.28 19.91 -23.56
CA ASP A 328 -61.04 20.92 -24.31
C ASP A 328 -62.03 20.28 -25.30
N LYS A 329 -61.59 19.23 -26.01
CA LYS A 329 -62.46 18.47 -26.93
C LYS A 329 -63.57 17.73 -26.20
N GLU A 330 -63.28 17.16 -25.03
CA GLU A 330 -64.26 16.47 -24.19
C GLU A 330 -65.30 17.44 -23.61
N ALA A 331 -64.88 18.64 -23.18
CA ALA A 331 -65.80 19.72 -22.79
C ALA A 331 -66.70 20.17 -23.96
N SER A 332 -66.15 20.32 -25.17
CA SER A 332 -66.94 20.64 -26.36
C SER A 332 -67.93 19.52 -26.73
N LEU A 333 -67.52 18.26 -26.61
CA LEU A 333 -68.36 17.10 -26.89
C LEU A 333 -69.52 16.99 -25.89
N THR A 334 -69.25 17.15 -24.60
CA THR A 334 -70.28 17.13 -23.55
C THR A 334 -71.28 18.28 -23.70
N GLN A 335 -70.83 19.47 -24.10
CA GLN A 335 -71.74 20.58 -24.43
C GLN A 335 -72.65 20.22 -25.61
N LYS A 336 -72.10 19.69 -26.71
CA LYS A 336 -72.92 19.25 -27.86
C LYS A 336 -73.92 18.17 -27.46
N GLU A 337 -73.54 17.26 -26.57
CA GLU A 337 -74.45 16.24 -26.07
C GLU A 337 -75.59 16.82 -25.22
N GLN A 338 -75.31 17.87 -24.44
CA GLN A 338 -76.33 18.61 -23.71
C GLN A 338 -77.30 19.34 -24.67
N ASP A 339 -76.77 20.03 -25.69
CA ASP A 339 -77.59 20.69 -26.71
C ASP A 339 -78.49 19.68 -27.44
N ILE A 340 -77.98 18.48 -27.76
CA ILE A 340 -78.77 17.39 -28.36
C ILE A 340 -79.90 16.94 -27.42
N LYS A 341 -79.66 16.84 -26.10
CA LYS A 341 -80.71 16.47 -25.13
C LYS A 341 -81.79 17.54 -25.06
N GLU A 342 -81.42 18.81 -25.06
CA GLU A 342 -82.36 19.93 -25.09
C GLU A 342 -83.18 19.94 -26.38
N LEU A 343 -82.54 19.73 -27.53
CA LEU A 343 -83.22 19.65 -28.82
C LEU A 343 -84.20 18.46 -28.88
N LYS A 344 -83.85 17.32 -28.28
CA LYS A 344 -84.78 16.19 -28.15
C LYS A 344 -85.99 16.54 -27.30
N LEU A 345 -85.80 17.28 -26.21
CA LEU A 345 -86.90 17.72 -25.34
C LEU A 345 -87.85 18.66 -26.08
N THR A 346 -87.32 19.64 -26.81
CA THR A 346 -88.14 20.56 -27.63
C THR A 346 -88.90 19.84 -28.74
N ILE A 347 -88.31 18.82 -29.38
CA ILE A 347 -89.03 17.97 -30.35
C ILE A 347 -90.22 17.25 -29.70
N VAL A 348 -90.06 16.73 -28.48
CA VAL A 348 -91.15 16.08 -27.74
C VAL A 348 -92.26 17.07 -27.41
N GLU A 349 -91.91 18.28 -26.96
CA GLU A 349 -92.87 19.36 -26.70
C GLU A 349 -93.63 19.77 -27.96
N CYS A 350 -92.92 20.01 -29.08
CA CYS A 350 -93.54 20.30 -30.37
C CYS A 350 -94.47 19.18 -30.83
N SER A 351 -94.05 17.91 -30.66
CA SER A 351 -94.88 16.75 -31.00
C SER A 351 -96.17 16.74 -30.16
N SER A 352 -96.10 17.04 -28.86
CA SER A 352 -97.27 17.16 -27.98
C SER A 352 -98.21 18.29 -28.43
N ILE A 353 -97.67 19.44 -28.83
CA ILE A 353 -98.45 20.56 -29.37
C ILE A 353 -99.17 20.12 -30.67
N ILE A 354 -98.46 19.44 -31.57
CA ILE A 354 -99.02 18.91 -32.82
C ILE A 354 -100.16 17.94 -32.53
N GLU A 355 -100.02 17.00 -31.58
CA GLU A 355 -101.09 16.07 -31.21
C GLU A 355 -102.31 16.81 -30.62
N THR A 356 -102.08 17.82 -29.77
CA THR A 356 -103.15 18.63 -29.18
C THR A 356 -103.95 19.37 -30.26
N LEU A 357 -103.24 20.06 -31.16
CA LEU A 357 -103.86 20.76 -32.31
C LEU A 357 -104.60 19.79 -33.24
N ARG A 358 -104.06 18.58 -33.43
CA ARG A 358 -104.72 17.53 -34.23
C ARG A 358 -106.02 17.07 -33.57
N ALA A 359 -106.05 16.89 -32.25
CA ALA A 359 -107.25 16.55 -31.50
C ALA A 359 -108.31 17.67 -31.57
N GLU A 360 -107.90 18.93 -31.40
CA GLU A 360 -108.79 20.08 -31.53
C GLU A 360 -109.39 20.21 -32.94
N LYS A 361 -108.56 20.04 -33.98
CA LYS A 361 -109.02 19.99 -35.37
C LYS A 361 -110.07 18.89 -35.56
N ASN A 362 -109.82 17.68 -35.07
CA ASN A 362 -110.75 16.56 -35.22
C ASN A 362 -112.07 16.84 -34.49
N LYS A 363 -112.04 17.37 -33.26
CA LYS A 363 -113.23 17.79 -32.51
C LYS A 363 -114.03 18.86 -33.25
N LEU A 364 -113.36 19.85 -33.84
CA LEU A 364 -114.01 20.87 -34.67
C LEU A 364 -114.68 20.25 -35.90
N LEU A 365 -114.01 19.29 -36.55
CA LEU A 365 -114.52 18.57 -37.71
C LEU A 365 -115.78 17.75 -37.36
N GLU A 366 -115.77 17.03 -36.23
CA GLU A 366 -116.93 16.32 -35.69
C GLU A 366 -118.10 17.29 -35.39
N ASN A 367 -117.83 18.43 -34.76
CA ASN A 367 -118.85 19.45 -34.50
C ASN A 367 -119.45 19.98 -35.82
N ILE A 368 -118.64 20.23 -36.84
CA ILE A 368 -119.11 20.66 -38.17
C ILE A 368 -119.98 19.57 -38.81
N GLN A 369 -119.56 18.30 -38.76
CA GLN A 369 -120.36 17.17 -39.27
C GLN A 369 -121.69 17.03 -38.53
N HIS A 370 -121.69 17.15 -37.20
CA HIS A 370 -122.92 17.13 -36.40
C HIS A 370 -123.87 18.26 -36.80
N MET A 371 -123.37 19.50 -36.92
CA MET A 371 -124.17 20.63 -37.40
C MET A 371 -124.73 20.40 -38.80
N GLN A 372 -123.94 19.84 -39.73
CA GLN A 372 -124.40 19.46 -41.06
C GLN A 372 -125.52 18.40 -40.99
N GLN A 373 -125.38 17.38 -40.15
CA GLN A 373 -126.39 16.34 -39.93
C GLN A 373 -127.70 16.91 -39.36
N GLU A 374 -127.60 17.86 -38.42
CA GLU A 374 -128.72 18.55 -37.79
C GLU A 374 -129.47 19.46 -38.78
N LEU A 375 -128.73 20.17 -39.64
CA LEU A 375 -129.28 20.94 -40.76
C LEU A 375 -130.04 20.05 -41.75
N ILE A 376 -129.50 18.86 -42.07
CA ILE A 376 -130.17 17.85 -42.91
C ILE A 376 -131.44 17.32 -42.22
N SER A 377 -131.40 17.06 -40.91
CA SER A 377 -132.56 16.54 -40.13
C SER A 377 -133.70 17.55 -39.99
N ASN A 378 -133.42 18.85 -40.04
CA ASN A 378 -134.41 19.92 -39.94
C ASN A 378 -135.06 20.31 -41.29
N GLY A 379 -134.88 19.49 -42.34
CA GLY A 379 -135.57 19.64 -43.62
C GLY A 379 -135.00 20.72 -44.57
N LEU A 380 -133.85 21.31 -44.24
CA LEU A 380 -133.16 22.30 -45.07
C LEU A 380 -132.06 21.61 -45.88
N SER A 381 -132.43 20.96 -47.00
CA SER A 381 -131.44 20.38 -47.90
C SER A 381 -130.72 21.48 -48.71
N PHE A 382 -129.50 21.82 -48.32
CA PHE A 382 -128.52 22.46 -49.20
C PHE A 382 -127.15 21.81 -49.04
N PRO A 383 -126.50 21.36 -50.14
CA PRO A 383 -125.12 20.90 -50.09
C PRO A 383 -124.19 22.12 -49.97
N LEU A 384 -123.89 22.53 -48.73
CA LEU A 384 -122.75 23.40 -48.47
C LEU A 384 -121.47 22.55 -48.56
N LEU A 385 -121.05 22.34 -49.79
CA LEU A 385 -119.68 22.00 -50.14
C LEU A 385 -118.76 23.06 -49.52
N CYS A 386 -118.02 22.69 -48.49
CA CYS A 386 -116.76 23.35 -48.16
C CYS A 386 -115.62 22.44 -48.60
N LYS A 387 -115.43 22.38 -49.92
CA LYS A 387 -114.07 22.30 -50.48
C LYS A 387 -113.38 23.62 -50.10
N PHE A 388 -112.67 23.64 -48.98
CA PHE A 388 -111.65 24.66 -48.78
C PHE A 388 -110.43 24.23 -49.60
N ASN A 389 -110.33 24.77 -50.82
CA ASN A 389 -109.11 24.74 -51.60
C ASN A 389 -108.04 25.58 -50.91
N SER A 390 -106.88 24.98 -50.72
CA SER A 390 -105.57 25.64 -50.85
C SER A 390 -104.70 24.52 -51.45
N ASN A 391 -104.63 24.34 -52.77
CA ASN A 391 -103.98 25.24 -53.71
C ASN A 391 -102.78 25.96 -53.06
N ILE A 392 -101.87 25.17 -52.49
CA ILE A 392 -100.44 25.47 -52.58
C ILE A 392 -100.01 24.81 -53.89
N PRO A 393 -99.35 25.53 -54.82
CA PRO A 393 -99.01 25.00 -56.13
C PRO A 393 -98.13 23.74 -55.99
N ASP A 394 -98.42 22.75 -56.85
CA ASP A 394 -97.71 21.48 -57.08
C ASP A 394 -96.21 21.63 -57.45
N GLY A 395 -95.58 22.77 -57.18
CA GLY A 395 -94.19 23.07 -57.51
C GLY A 395 -93.19 22.96 -56.36
N MET A 396 -93.62 22.74 -55.11
CA MET A 396 -92.72 22.77 -53.93
C MET A 396 -92.68 21.49 -53.09
N ASN A 397 -93.45 20.46 -53.46
CA ASN A 397 -93.55 19.21 -52.68
C ASN A 397 -92.81 18.03 -53.31
N SER A 398 -92.00 18.28 -54.34
CA SER A 398 -91.15 17.24 -54.90
C SER A 398 -89.88 17.14 -54.07
N LEU A 399 -89.61 15.95 -53.53
CA LEU A 399 -88.34 15.54 -52.91
C LEU A 399 -87.12 16.01 -53.74
N HIS A 400 -87.32 16.21 -55.04
CA HIS A 400 -86.32 16.70 -55.98
C HIS A 400 -85.88 18.15 -55.73
N CYS A 401 -86.77 19.10 -55.44
CA CYS A 401 -86.39 20.50 -55.19
C CYS A 401 -85.69 20.68 -53.83
N GLU A 402 -86.08 19.92 -52.80
CA GLU A 402 -85.37 19.92 -51.52
C GLU A 402 -83.98 19.27 -51.62
N LEU A 403 -83.84 18.20 -52.43
CA LEU A 403 -82.54 17.58 -52.71
C LEU A 403 -81.62 18.49 -53.53
N GLU A 404 -82.15 19.29 -54.46
CA GLU A 404 -81.38 20.23 -55.28
C GLU A 404 -80.92 21.47 -54.47
N LEU A 405 -81.72 21.91 -53.47
CA LEU A 405 -81.32 22.94 -52.50
C LEU A 405 -80.30 22.42 -51.47
N ALA A 406 -80.37 21.14 -51.08
CA ALA A 406 -79.35 20.52 -50.23
C ALA A 406 -78.04 20.24 -50.98
N GLN A 407 -78.11 19.92 -52.28
CA GLN A 407 -76.93 19.69 -53.13
C GLN A 407 -76.24 20.98 -53.60
N SER A 408 -76.95 22.10 -53.67
CA SER A 408 -76.40 23.42 -54.02
C SER A 408 -75.79 24.18 -52.83
N SER A 409 -75.79 23.60 -51.63
CA SER A 409 -74.94 24.06 -50.52
C SER A 409 -73.48 23.65 -50.76
N GLU A 410 -72.84 24.41 -51.64
CA GLU A 410 -71.46 24.22 -52.11
C GLU A 410 -70.41 24.36 -50.98
N MET A 411 -70.81 24.89 -49.83
CA MET A 411 -69.96 25.06 -48.64
C MET A 411 -69.67 23.72 -47.95
N ILE A 412 -70.64 22.81 -47.91
CA ILE A 412 -70.52 21.54 -47.16
C ILE A 412 -69.69 20.55 -47.97
N LYS A 413 -69.98 20.36 -49.26
CA LYS A 413 -69.31 19.34 -50.09
C LYS A 413 -67.80 19.58 -50.25
N THR A 414 -67.38 20.84 -50.35
CA THR A 414 -65.98 21.25 -50.51
C THR A 414 -65.18 21.07 -49.21
N GLU A 415 -65.81 21.27 -48.04
CA GLU A 415 -65.20 21.00 -46.74
C GLU A 415 -65.03 19.50 -46.47
N TRP A 416 -66.01 18.66 -46.82
CA TRP A 416 -65.88 17.21 -46.66
C TRP A 416 -64.84 16.60 -47.62
N THR A 417 -64.77 17.05 -48.88
CA THR A 417 -63.74 16.54 -49.81
C THR A 417 -62.34 17.06 -49.47
N SER A 418 -62.19 18.31 -49.01
CA SER A 418 -60.89 18.83 -48.58
C SER A 418 -60.40 18.18 -47.29
N LEU A 419 -61.30 17.85 -46.36
CA LEU A 419 -60.96 17.12 -45.14
C LEU A 419 -60.53 15.68 -45.45
N ASP A 420 -61.23 15.00 -46.37
CA ASP A 420 -60.90 13.64 -46.81
C ASP A 420 -59.54 13.58 -47.52
N GLU A 421 -59.28 14.50 -48.45
CA GLU A 421 -57.98 14.60 -49.15
C GLU A 421 -56.81 14.96 -48.19
N THR A 422 -57.06 15.78 -47.17
CA THR A 422 -56.04 16.13 -46.17
C THR A 422 -55.76 14.96 -45.24
N LEU A 423 -56.79 14.22 -44.84
CA LEU A 423 -56.66 13.04 -43.99
C LEU A 423 -55.89 11.92 -44.73
N ASP A 424 -56.23 11.66 -46.00
CA ASP A 424 -55.50 10.69 -46.82
C ASP A 424 -54.02 11.07 -46.98
N ARG A 425 -53.73 12.37 -47.14
CA ARG A 425 -52.35 12.89 -47.24
C ARG A 425 -51.57 12.75 -45.94
N GLU A 426 -52.21 12.97 -44.79
CA GLU A 426 -51.59 12.81 -43.47
C GLU A 426 -51.39 11.33 -43.10
N VAL A 427 -52.33 10.46 -43.47
CA VAL A 427 -52.20 9.01 -43.31
C VAL A 427 -51.06 8.46 -44.16
N LEU A 428 -50.91 8.94 -45.40
CA LEU A 428 -49.75 8.62 -46.25
C LEU A 428 -48.42 9.05 -45.62
N LEU A 429 -48.36 10.22 -44.99
CA LEU A 429 -47.16 10.72 -44.30
C LEU A 429 -46.83 9.92 -43.03
N LEU A 430 -47.85 9.46 -42.29
CA LEU A 430 -47.68 8.62 -41.10
C LEU A 430 -47.25 7.19 -41.46
N LEU A 431 -47.80 6.62 -42.54
CA LEU A 431 -47.41 5.30 -43.05
C LEU A 431 -45.99 5.29 -43.63
N GLN A 432 -45.46 6.44 -44.05
CA GLN A 432 -44.12 6.54 -44.62
C GLN A 432 -42.98 6.45 -43.58
N GLY A 433 -43.30 6.59 -42.28
CA GLY A 433 -42.39 6.37 -41.16
C GLY A 433 -41.13 7.26 -41.13
N PRO A 434 -40.40 7.29 -39.99
CA PRO A 434 -39.16 8.08 -39.85
C PRO A 434 -38.00 7.57 -40.70
N GLU A 435 -38.10 6.36 -41.27
CA GLU A 435 -37.06 5.75 -42.10
C GLU A 435 -36.89 6.45 -43.46
N TYR A 436 -37.97 6.95 -44.08
CA TYR A 436 -37.87 7.64 -45.37
C TYR A 436 -37.13 8.99 -45.28
N ALA A 437 -37.34 9.73 -44.18
CA ALA A 437 -36.58 10.95 -43.90
C ALA A 437 -35.10 10.63 -43.60
N GLY A 438 -34.84 9.52 -42.91
CA GLY A 438 -33.50 9.00 -42.66
C GLY A 438 -32.75 8.57 -43.93
N GLU A 439 -33.43 7.97 -44.89
CA GLU A 439 -32.88 7.55 -46.19
C GLU A 439 -32.45 8.75 -47.06
N LYS A 440 -33.29 9.79 -47.08
CA LYS A 440 -33.00 11.04 -47.80
C LYS A 440 -31.81 11.79 -47.17
N PHE A 441 -31.74 11.80 -45.84
CA PHE A 441 -30.61 12.37 -45.10
C PHE A 441 -29.32 11.56 -45.30
N ARG A 442 -29.38 10.22 -45.26
CA ARG A 442 -28.26 9.32 -45.60
C ARG A 442 -27.73 9.57 -47.01
N THR A 443 -28.63 9.74 -47.99
CA THR A 443 -28.27 10.01 -49.39
C THR A 443 -27.56 11.37 -49.53
N ILE A 444 -28.04 12.41 -48.84
CA ILE A 444 -27.39 13.74 -48.82
C ILE A 444 -26.00 13.66 -48.16
N MET A 445 -25.88 12.91 -47.05
CA MET A 445 -24.59 12.70 -46.38
C MET A 445 -23.60 11.90 -47.23
N GLN A 446 -24.05 10.86 -47.94
CA GLN A 446 -23.20 10.11 -48.88
C GLN A 446 -22.74 10.97 -50.06
N ASN A 447 -23.59 11.87 -50.58
CA ASN A 447 -23.22 12.79 -51.64
C ASN A 447 -22.19 13.85 -51.18
N LEU A 448 -22.29 14.33 -49.94
CA LEU A 448 -21.31 15.25 -49.35
C LEU A 448 -19.95 14.57 -49.07
N VAL A 449 -19.97 13.31 -48.66
CA VAL A 449 -18.75 12.51 -48.44
C VAL A 449 -18.07 12.16 -49.76
N SER A 450 -18.84 11.76 -50.79
CA SER A 450 -18.31 11.48 -52.13
C SER A 450 -17.83 12.75 -52.85
N GLY A 451 -18.49 13.89 -52.66
CA GLY A 451 -18.07 15.18 -53.20
C GLY A 451 -16.72 15.69 -52.63
N ARG A 452 -16.39 15.33 -51.39
CA ARG A 452 -15.05 15.60 -50.80
C ARG A 452 -13.96 14.67 -51.33
N ALA A 453 -14.30 13.48 -51.82
CA ALA A 453 -13.33 12.55 -52.39
C ALA A 453 -12.88 12.92 -53.81
N SER A 454 -13.64 13.75 -54.53
CA SER A 454 -13.26 14.26 -55.87
C SER A 454 -12.48 15.59 -55.85
N MET A 455 -12.14 16.13 -54.67
CA MET A 455 -11.27 17.32 -54.50
C MET A 455 -9.96 16.99 -53.76
N LYS A 456 -9.42 15.79 -53.96
CA LYS A 456 -8.05 15.44 -53.57
C LYS A 456 -7.23 15.03 -54.78
#